data_AF-A0A0P6RCC9-F1
#
_entry.id   AF-A0A0P6RCC9-F1
#
_cell.length_a   1.000
_cell.length_b   1.000
_cell.length_c   1.000
_cell.angle_alpha   90.00
_cell.angle_beta   90.00
_cell.angle_gamma   90.00
#
_symmetry.space_group_name_H-M   'P 1'
#
loop_
_entity.id
_entity.type
_entity.pdbx_description
1 polymer ?
#
loop_
_entity_poly.entity_id
_entity_poly.type
_entity_poly.pdbx_seq_one_letter_code
_entity_poly.pdbx_strand_id
1 'polypeptide(L)'
;MDFVRPIALTYNLVLGPEVSIEALIAFVQEVICDTEGFEAETWELFAESDLDDSAIHQGSLPQNLAEERSPEVLEKGFAVDGKQGGAYLRKIEHRADDPDYGETHGHRFGWQLTYSVDLFDASEAGCRTAITLMSEVIVQAGHRLGALWGELLRESSGSLGPTPPHADPEVLVQIVQTDEIARAYPDPETYWAQWDEVNYVGQGRAIVSRGLGITDETAFKEMVAERGIALCQTARPGLSKFLQGPLSAEEKAMLQTQESYLDQVGLDPDTHILEFAAYVPEDSYMTARDYKTLLTFTSPRTKKTEGIESVRIAFPDEAMARREFPLLSTLEVDIIYMSDAGVWAPLTS
;
A
#
# COMPACT_ATOMS: atom_id res chain seq x y z
N MET A 1 -24.19 -12.48 -0.61
CA MET A 1 -22.77 -12.62 -0.99
C MET A 1 -22.07 -13.26 0.18
N ASP A 2 -21.21 -14.22 -0.07
CA ASP A 2 -20.37 -14.81 0.96
C ASP A 2 -19.26 -13.81 1.32
N PHE A 3 -18.90 -13.75 2.60
CA PHE A 3 -17.85 -12.87 3.12
C PHE A 3 -16.49 -13.22 2.48
N VAL A 4 -15.84 -12.23 1.85
CA VAL A 4 -14.48 -12.38 1.31
C VAL A 4 -13.49 -11.81 2.31
N ARG A 5 -12.57 -12.65 2.79
CA ARG A 5 -11.57 -12.28 3.81
C ARG A 5 -10.25 -11.86 3.16
N PRO A 6 -9.46 -10.99 3.81
CA PRO A 6 -8.08 -10.75 3.42
C PRO A 6 -7.22 -12.01 3.64
N ILE A 7 -6.06 -12.07 2.98
CA ILE A 7 -5.12 -13.19 3.13
C ILE A 7 -4.42 -13.10 4.49
N ALA A 8 -3.83 -11.93 4.75
CA ALA A 8 -3.11 -11.63 5.96
C ALA A 8 -3.19 -10.14 6.26
N LEU A 9 -2.83 -9.78 7.49
CA LEU A 9 -2.48 -8.41 7.85
C LEU A 9 -1.00 -8.40 8.20
N THR A 10 -0.27 -7.45 7.64
CA THR A 10 1.16 -7.30 7.93
C THR A 10 1.43 -5.84 8.26
N TYR A 11 2.02 -5.58 9.42
CA TYR A 11 2.56 -4.25 9.68
C TYR A 11 4.08 -4.24 9.60
N ASN A 12 4.61 -3.11 9.16
CA ASN A 12 6.03 -2.78 9.18
C ASN A 12 6.20 -1.42 9.86
N LEU A 13 7.14 -1.33 10.81
CA LEU A 13 7.46 -0.12 11.54
C LEU A 13 8.95 0.15 11.43
N VAL A 14 9.31 1.41 11.18
CA VAL A 14 10.68 1.88 11.22
C VAL A 14 10.81 2.93 12.32
N LEU A 15 11.71 2.68 13.25
CA LEU A 15 11.96 3.48 14.44
C LEU A 15 13.37 4.05 14.39
N GLY A 16 13.57 5.24 14.95
CA GLY A 16 14.88 5.87 14.96
C GLY A 16 15.88 5.16 15.87
N PRO A 17 17.19 5.31 15.63
CA PRO A 17 18.25 4.70 16.46
C PRO A 17 18.27 5.22 17.90
N GLU A 18 17.61 6.34 18.17
CA GLU A 18 17.44 6.90 19.52
C GLU A 18 16.45 6.14 20.39
N VAL A 19 15.59 5.28 19.80
CA VAL A 19 14.67 4.45 20.57
C VAL A 19 15.48 3.35 21.26
N SER A 20 15.42 3.33 22.59
CA SER A 20 16.17 2.36 23.39
C SER A 20 15.55 0.98 23.29
N ILE A 21 16.36 -0.06 23.43
CA ILE A 21 15.88 -1.45 23.37
C ILE A 21 14.88 -1.77 24.49
N GLU A 22 15.04 -1.14 25.64
CA GLU A 22 14.10 -1.26 26.76
C GLU A 22 12.73 -0.72 26.38
N ALA A 23 12.67 0.42 25.68
CA ALA A 23 11.42 0.97 25.19
C ALA A 23 10.77 0.08 24.11
N LEU A 24 11.57 -0.57 23.27
CA LEU A 24 11.09 -1.53 22.27
C LEU A 24 10.52 -2.79 22.91
N ILE A 25 11.24 -3.37 23.87
CA ILE A 25 10.80 -4.55 24.63
C ILE A 25 9.49 -4.23 25.37
N ALA A 26 9.44 -3.11 26.08
CA ALA A 26 8.24 -2.66 26.78
C ALA A 26 7.08 -2.44 25.80
N PHE A 27 7.33 -1.85 24.64
CA PHE A 27 6.31 -1.69 23.61
C PHE A 27 5.78 -3.03 23.09
N VAL A 28 6.66 -3.98 22.78
CA VAL A 28 6.23 -5.32 22.33
C VAL A 28 5.41 -6.01 23.42
N GLN A 29 5.84 -5.93 24.68
CA GLN A 29 5.10 -6.55 25.78
C GLN A 29 3.73 -5.89 26.01
N GLU A 30 3.71 -4.57 26.20
CA GLU A 30 2.49 -3.83 26.57
C GLU A 30 1.50 -3.64 25.42
N VAL A 31 1.96 -3.63 24.17
CA VAL A 31 1.12 -3.28 23.01
C VAL A 31 0.92 -4.46 22.07
N ILE A 32 1.90 -5.36 21.90
CA ILE A 32 1.75 -6.51 21.01
C ILE A 32 1.29 -7.74 21.79
N CYS A 33 1.98 -8.06 22.89
CA CYS A 33 1.70 -9.27 23.66
C CYS A 33 0.47 -9.14 24.58
N ASP A 34 0.27 -7.97 25.19
CA ASP A 34 -0.88 -7.73 26.06
C ASP A 34 -2.18 -7.40 25.29
N THR A 35 -2.09 -7.31 23.97
CA THR A 35 -3.26 -7.13 23.11
C THR A 35 -4.04 -8.44 23.02
N GLU A 36 -5.34 -8.41 23.41
CA GLU A 36 -6.22 -9.57 23.47
C GLU A 36 -6.15 -10.42 22.18
N GLY A 37 -5.56 -11.61 22.25
CA GLY A 37 -5.46 -12.56 21.13
C GLY A 37 -4.04 -12.94 20.71
N PHE A 38 -3.01 -12.22 21.16
CA PHE A 38 -1.62 -12.66 20.98
C PHE A 38 -1.18 -13.59 22.11
N GLU A 39 -1.25 -14.90 21.89
CA GLU A 39 -0.61 -15.88 22.77
C GLU A 39 0.78 -16.19 22.24
N ALA A 40 1.81 -15.56 22.82
CA ALA A 40 3.21 -15.86 22.53
C ALA A 40 3.52 -17.33 22.82
N GLU A 41 3.93 -18.07 21.79
CA GLU A 41 4.30 -19.48 21.89
C GLU A 41 5.80 -19.65 22.06
N THR A 42 6.60 -18.89 21.30
CA THR A 42 8.06 -18.94 21.35
C THR A 42 8.67 -17.56 21.20
N TRP A 43 9.85 -17.36 21.77
CA TRP A 43 10.68 -16.20 21.50
C TRP A 43 12.15 -16.59 21.30
N GLU A 44 12.85 -15.80 20.50
CA GLU A 44 14.22 -16.08 20.05
C GLU A 44 15.04 -14.78 20.01
N LEU A 45 16.30 -14.83 20.46
CA LEU A 45 17.26 -13.72 20.39
C LEU A 45 18.18 -13.89 19.17
N PHE A 46 18.24 -12.90 18.28
CA PHE A 46 19.03 -13.00 17.04
C PHE A 46 20.55 -13.02 17.27
N ALA A 47 21.03 -12.58 18.43
CA ALA A 47 22.44 -12.74 18.76
C ALA A 47 22.84 -14.18 19.12
N GLU A 48 21.88 -15.00 19.49
CA GLU A 48 22.06 -16.40 19.91
C GLU A 48 21.69 -17.39 18.79
N SER A 49 20.96 -16.94 17.76
CA SER A 49 20.43 -17.75 16.65
C SER A 49 21.47 -18.25 15.63
N ASP A 50 22.72 -17.81 15.72
CA ASP A 50 23.78 -18.31 14.82
C ASP A 50 24.36 -19.68 15.24
N LEU A 51 23.99 -20.27 16.40
CA LEU A 51 24.70 -21.46 16.88
C LEU A 51 23.92 -22.60 17.58
N ASP A 52 22.64 -22.49 17.99
CA ASP A 52 21.97 -23.66 18.61
C ASP A 52 20.43 -23.52 18.70
N ASP A 53 19.67 -24.59 18.44
CA ASP A 53 18.21 -24.69 18.64
C ASP A 53 17.80 -24.42 20.12
N SER A 54 18.77 -24.33 21.03
CA SER A 54 18.57 -24.07 22.46
C SER A 54 18.25 -22.61 22.82
N ALA A 55 18.36 -21.67 21.86
CA ALA A 55 18.01 -20.26 22.04
C ALA A 55 16.50 -19.97 21.94
N ILE A 56 15.69 -20.96 21.52
CA ILE A 56 14.23 -20.85 21.43
C ILE A 56 13.63 -21.11 22.80
N HIS A 57 12.97 -20.09 23.34
CA HIS A 57 12.30 -20.17 24.63
C HIS A 57 10.78 -20.25 24.43
N GLN A 58 10.11 -21.18 25.11
CA GLN A 58 8.65 -21.27 25.06
C GLN A 58 7.98 -20.22 25.96
N GLY A 59 6.91 -19.60 25.48
CA GLY A 59 6.09 -18.62 26.20
C GLY A 59 6.37 -17.17 25.82
N SER A 60 5.89 -16.24 26.65
CA SER A 60 6.05 -14.80 26.46
C SER A 60 7.46 -14.30 26.81
N LEU A 61 7.82 -13.16 26.22
CA LEU A 61 9.09 -12.49 26.47
C LEU A 61 9.22 -12.10 27.97
N PRO A 62 10.32 -12.44 28.67
CA PRO A 62 10.51 -12.10 30.09
C PRO A 62 10.36 -10.61 30.37
N GLN A 63 9.60 -10.23 31.40
CA GLN A 63 9.34 -8.82 31.76
C GLN A 63 10.62 -8.01 32.03
N ASN A 64 11.69 -8.66 32.47
CA ASN A 64 12.96 -8.00 32.82
C ASN A 64 14.09 -8.38 31.85
N LEU A 65 13.78 -8.74 30.60
CA LEU A 65 14.78 -9.22 29.64
C LEU A 65 15.98 -8.26 29.47
N ALA A 66 15.72 -6.95 29.48
CA ALA A 66 16.77 -5.94 29.42
C ALA A 66 17.71 -5.95 30.64
N GLU A 67 17.23 -6.41 31.79
CA GLU A 67 18.03 -6.56 33.01
C GLU A 67 18.75 -7.93 33.06
N GLU A 68 18.18 -8.95 32.42
CA GLU A 68 18.65 -10.34 32.45
C GLU A 68 19.69 -10.66 31.35
N ARG A 69 19.76 -9.86 30.27
CA ARG A 69 20.65 -10.10 29.13
C ARG A 69 21.65 -8.96 28.94
N SER A 70 22.81 -9.26 28.35
CA SER A 70 23.79 -8.23 28.03
C SER A 70 23.28 -7.31 26.90
N PRO A 71 23.64 -6.01 26.90
CA PRO A 71 23.29 -5.10 25.81
C PRO A 71 23.71 -5.61 24.43
N GLU A 72 24.85 -6.29 24.34
CA GLU A 72 25.40 -6.87 23.11
C GLU A 72 24.47 -7.93 22.48
N VAL A 73 23.75 -8.71 23.31
CA VAL A 73 22.80 -9.73 22.84
C VAL A 73 21.52 -9.09 22.32
N LEU A 74 21.07 -8.04 23.00
CA LEU A 74 19.85 -7.31 22.65
C LEU A 74 20.05 -6.44 21.40
N GLU A 75 21.26 -5.92 21.19
CA GLU A 75 21.57 -5.02 20.07
C GLU A 75 21.30 -5.59 18.66
N LYS A 76 21.21 -6.91 18.49
CA LYS A 76 20.85 -7.52 17.20
C LYS A 76 19.35 -7.64 16.95
N GLY A 77 18.53 -7.62 18.02
CA GLY A 77 17.08 -7.80 17.95
C GLY A 77 16.59 -9.18 18.40
N PHE A 78 15.29 -9.41 18.26
CA PHE A 78 14.59 -10.60 18.73
C PHE A 78 13.33 -10.89 17.91
N ALA A 79 12.86 -12.13 17.98
CA ALA A 79 11.57 -12.57 17.44
C ALA A 79 10.67 -13.09 18.57
N VAL A 80 9.37 -12.90 18.41
CA VAL A 80 8.32 -13.47 19.26
C VAL A 80 7.26 -14.07 18.34
N ASP A 81 7.19 -15.39 18.27
CA ASP A 81 6.13 -16.09 17.56
C ASP A 81 4.94 -16.33 18.48
N GLY A 82 3.76 -15.98 18.02
CA GLY A 82 2.49 -16.31 18.64
C GLY A 82 1.67 -17.27 17.79
N LYS A 83 0.58 -17.78 18.35
CA LYS A 83 -0.31 -18.76 17.71
C LYS A 83 -0.81 -18.41 16.31
N GLN A 84 -0.92 -17.12 16.02
CA GLN A 84 -1.53 -16.60 14.79
C GLN A 84 -0.55 -15.78 13.95
N GLY A 85 0.74 -15.75 14.32
CA GLY A 85 1.73 -14.90 13.65
C GLY A 85 2.92 -14.53 14.52
N GLY A 86 4.00 -14.02 13.92
CA GLY A 86 5.24 -13.67 14.62
C GLY A 86 5.64 -12.21 14.48
N ALA A 87 6.12 -11.62 15.58
CA ALA A 87 6.64 -10.25 15.67
C ALA A 87 8.17 -10.29 15.67
N TYR A 88 8.79 -9.58 14.74
CA TYR A 88 10.22 -9.60 14.49
C TYR A 88 10.78 -8.20 14.66
N LEU A 89 11.59 -7.99 15.69
CA LEU A 89 12.36 -6.77 15.90
C LEU A 89 13.80 -7.00 15.45
N ARG A 90 14.27 -6.23 14.48
CA ARG A 90 15.67 -6.27 14.04
C ARG A 90 16.28 -4.88 14.00
N LYS A 91 17.57 -4.80 14.29
CA LYS A 91 18.34 -3.59 14.03
C LYS A 91 18.58 -3.46 12.53
N ILE A 92 18.45 -2.25 11.99
CA ILE A 92 18.76 -1.98 10.60
C ILE A 92 20.29 -1.89 10.50
N GLU A 93 20.91 -2.88 9.86
CA GLU A 93 22.35 -2.96 9.67
C GLU A 93 22.73 -2.84 8.19
N HIS A 94 23.74 -2.01 7.92
CA HIS A 94 24.32 -1.92 6.59
C HIS A 94 25.11 -3.20 6.26
N ARG A 95 24.65 -3.96 5.26
CA ARG A 95 25.41 -5.10 4.73
C ARG A 95 26.39 -4.65 3.65
N ALA A 96 27.65 -5.07 3.77
CA ALA A 96 28.70 -4.64 2.83
C ALA A 96 28.59 -5.30 1.45
N ASP A 97 27.94 -6.46 1.39
CA ASP A 97 27.68 -7.26 0.18
C ASP A 97 26.35 -6.93 -0.50
N ASP A 98 25.46 -6.21 0.20
CA ASP A 98 24.21 -5.71 -0.33
C ASP A 98 23.95 -4.30 0.24
N PRO A 99 24.46 -3.24 -0.43
CA PRO A 99 24.38 -1.87 0.06
C PRO A 99 22.95 -1.33 0.14
N ASP A 100 22.00 -1.98 -0.55
CA ASP A 100 20.58 -1.63 -0.51
C ASP A 100 19.83 -2.41 0.59
N TYR A 101 20.33 -3.59 1.02
CA TYR A 101 19.74 -4.39 2.11
C TYR A 101 19.69 -3.67 3.46
N GLY A 102 20.54 -2.66 3.67
CA GLY A 102 20.56 -1.84 4.88
C GLY A 102 19.58 -0.67 4.86
N GLU A 103 18.84 -0.44 3.77
CA GLU A 103 17.91 0.68 3.64
C GLU A 103 16.46 0.18 3.62
N THR A 104 15.74 0.36 4.73
CA THR A 104 14.31 0.03 4.81
C THR A 104 13.50 1.31 4.72
N HIS A 105 12.71 1.47 3.64
CA HIS A 105 11.91 2.68 3.37
C HIS A 105 12.73 3.99 3.44
N GLY A 106 13.96 4.00 2.94
CA GLY A 106 14.83 5.19 2.96
C GLY A 106 15.64 5.38 4.25
N HIS A 107 15.47 4.50 5.24
CA HIS A 107 16.16 4.57 6.53
C HIS A 107 17.28 3.55 6.63
N ARG A 108 18.50 4.04 6.91
CA ARG A 108 19.75 3.25 6.97
C ARG A 108 20.18 2.84 8.38
N PHE A 109 19.54 3.41 9.39
CA PHE A 109 19.86 3.21 10.78
C PHE A 109 18.57 3.26 11.59
N GLY A 110 18.50 2.43 12.64
CA GLY A 110 17.36 2.37 13.53
C GLY A 110 16.90 0.93 13.76
N TRP A 111 15.60 0.79 14.02
CA TRP A 111 14.97 -0.49 14.27
C TRP A 111 13.84 -0.73 13.28
N GLN A 112 13.69 -1.98 12.87
CA GLN A 112 12.55 -2.45 12.12
C GLN A 112 11.77 -3.45 12.95
N LEU A 113 10.47 -3.21 13.09
CA LEU A 113 9.53 -4.11 13.73
C LEU A 113 8.48 -4.54 12.72
N THR A 114 8.39 -5.85 12.47
CA THR A 114 7.44 -6.44 11.52
C THR A 114 6.57 -7.45 12.25
N TYR A 115 5.29 -7.50 11.91
CA TYR A 115 4.37 -8.52 12.42
C TYR A 115 3.37 -8.88 11.35
N SER A 116 3.06 -10.16 11.22
CA SER A 116 2.07 -10.66 10.27
C SER A 116 1.09 -11.60 10.97
N VAL A 117 -0.18 -11.52 10.59
CA VAL A 117 -1.26 -12.41 11.04
C VAL A 117 -1.95 -13.00 9.83
N ASP A 118 -1.95 -14.33 9.75
CA ASP A 118 -2.68 -15.09 8.75
C ASP A 118 -4.17 -15.10 9.06
N LEU A 119 -5.01 -14.80 8.06
CA LEU A 119 -6.46 -14.70 8.21
C LEU A 119 -7.25 -15.75 7.41
N PHE A 120 -6.56 -16.77 6.88
CA PHE A 120 -7.16 -17.83 6.04
C PHE A 120 -8.41 -18.47 6.66
N ASP A 121 -8.37 -18.79 7.96
CA ASP A 121 -9.48 -19.43 8.68
C ASP A 121 -10.25 -18.48 9.60
N ALA A 122 -9.98 -17.17 9.53
CA ALA A 122 -10.62 -16.19 10.39
C ALA A 122 -12.11 -16.00 10.02
N SER A 123 -12.95 -15.88 11.05
CA SER A 123 -14.32 -15.37 10.89
C SER A 123 -14.30 -13.87 10.61
N GLU A 124 -15.43 -13.30 10.15
CA GLU A 124 -15.55 -11.85 9.98
C GLU A 124 -15.26 -11.09 11.28
N ALA A 125 -15.76 -11.59 12.41
CA ALA A 125 -15.46 -11.03 13.73
C ALA A 125 -13.97 -11.12 14.07
N GLY A 126 -13.33 -12.25 13.74
CA GLY A 126 -11.88 -12.43 13.89
C GLY A 126 -11.08 -11.42 13.06
N CYS A 127 -11.47 -11.21 11.79
CA CYS A 127 -10.85 -10.20 10.93
C CYS A 127 -11.01 -8.79 11.52
N ARG A 128 -12.22 -8.45 12.00
CA ARG A 128 -12.50 -7.14 12.63
C ARG A 128 -11.59 -6.89 13.83
N THR A 129 -11.47 -7.90 14.70
CA THR A 129 -10.59 -7.85 15.86
C THR A 129 -9.14 -7.66 15.41
N ALA A 130 -8.63 -8.47 14.49
CA ALA A 130 -7.25 -8.37 14.00
C ALA A 130 -6.94 -6.99 13.39
N ILE A 131 -7.81 -6.46 12.53
CA ILE A 131 -7.68 -5.11 11.95
C ILE A 131 -7.58 -4.05 13.05
N THR A 132 -8.48 -4.10 14.03
CA THR A 132 -8.54 -3.11 15.12
C THR A 132 -7.25 -3.15 15.94
N LEU A 133 -6.83 -4.34 16.35
CA LEU A 133 -5.67 -4.55 17.20
C LEU A 133 -4.36 -4.15 16.49
N MET A 134 -4.16 -4.58 15.25
CA MET A 134 -2.94 -4.25 14.50
C MET A 134 -2.89 -2.77 14.11
N SER A 135 -4.04 -2.12 13.89
CA SER A 135 -4.10 -0.67 13.66
C SER A 135 -3.62 0.10 14.88
N GLU A 136 -4.05 -0.33 16.07
CA GLU A 136 -3.64 0.30 17.34
C GLU A 136 -2.14 0.21 17.57
N VAL A 137 -1.48 -0.88 17.15
CA VAL A 137 -0.01 -0.99 17.23
C VAL A 137 0.68 0.13 16.45
N ILE A 138 0.27 0.40 15.20
CA ILE A 138 0.85 1.49 14.40
C ILE A 138 0.59 2.85 15.06
N VAL A 139 -0.65 3.07 15.54
CA VAL A 139 -1.04 4.31 16.23
C VAL A 139 -0.16 4.55 17.46
N GLN A 140 -0.03 3.54 18.32
CA GLN A 140 0.78 3.60 19.53
C GLN A 140 2.27 3.75 19.22
N ALA A 141 2.80 3.12 18.17
CA ALA A 141 4.19 3.30 17.76
C ALA A 141 4.47 4.74 17.33
N GLY A 142 3.54 5.36 16.59
CA GLY A 142 3.64 6.77 16.22
C GLY A 142 3.62 7.73 17.42
N HIS A 143 2.74 7.48 18.41
CA HIS A 143 2.60 8.33 19.59
C HIS A 143 3.66 8.10 20.68
N ARG A 144 3.98 6.85 21.01
CA ARG A 144 4.84 6.48 22.15
C ARG A 144 6.32 6.42 21.75
N LEU A 145 6.62 5.85 20.59
CA LEU A 145 8.01 5.63 20.15
C LEU A 145 8.49 6.68 19.14
N GLY A 146 7.58 7.50 18.61
CA GLY A 146 7.92 8.45 17.57
C GLY A 146 8.42 7.73 16.31
N ALA A 147 7.70 6.70 15.86
CA ALA A 147 8.05 5.96 14.66
C ALA A 147 8.28 6.87 13.45
N LEU A 148 9.40 6.67 12.75
CA LEU A 148 9.80 7.46 11.59
C LEU A 148 8.89 7.17 10.39
N TRP A 149 8.49 5.91 10.28
CA TRP A 149 7.59 5.40 9.26
C TRP A 149 6.88 4.15 9.80
N GLY A 150 5.70 3.86 9.27
CA GLY A 150 4.96 2.65 9.59
C GLY A 150 3.80 2.44 8.66
N GLU A 151 3.44 1.19 8.40
CA GLU A 151 2.22 0.86 7.68
C GLU A 151 1.63 -0.45 8.18
N LEU A 152 0.31 -0.53 8.16
CA LEU A 152 -0.46 -1.76 8.25
C LEU A 152 -1.02 -2.05 6.85
N LEU A 153 -0.54 -3.13 6.27
CA LEU A 153 -0.99 -3.66 4.99
C LEU A 153 -2.05 -4.74 5.21
N ARG A 154 -2.98 -4.75 4.28
CA ARG A 154 -3.99 -5.77 4.10
C ARG A 154 -3.61 -6.59 2.87
N GLU A 155 -2.91 -7.69 3.10
CA GLU A 155 -2.36 -8.50 2.02
C GLU A 155 -3.49 -9.16 1.24
N SER A 156 -3.39 -9.03 -0.08
CA SER A 156 -4.40 -9.52 -0.99
C SER A 156 -3.75 -10.11 -2.24
N SER A 157 -4.55 -10.72 -3.12
CA SER A 157 -4.06 -11.27 -4.39
C SER A 157 -3.62 -10.22 -5.41
N GLY A 158 -3.89 -8.92 -5.18
CA GLY A 158 -3.61 -7.85 -6.14
C GLY A 158 -4.44 -6.59 -5.92
N SER A 159 -4.18 -5.57 -6.75
CA SER A 159 -4.89 -4.28 -6.71
C SER A 159 -5.75 -4.05 -7.95
N LEU A 160 -6.96 -3.52 -7.73
CA LEU A 160 -7.89 -3.15 -8.81
C LEU A 160 -7.50 -1.83 -9.47
N GLY A 161 -7.17 -0.83 -8.66
CA GLY A 161 -6.87 0.54 -9.11
C GLY A 161 -5.37 0.82 -9.30
N PRO A 162 -5.03 2.09 -9.61
CA PRO A 162 -3.66 2.57 -9.57
C PRO A 162 -3.10 2.59 -8.14
N THR A 163 -1.79 2.73 -8.03
CA THR A 163 -1.05 2.98 -6.79
C THR A 163 -0.67 4.48 -6.73
N PRO A 164 -1.36 5.29 -5.91
CA PRO A 164 -1.00 6.68 -5.69
C PRO A 164 0.29 6.80 -4.86
N PRO A 165 1.02 7.93 -4.95
CA PRO A 165 2.16 8.16 -4.09
C PRO A 165 1.72 8.26 -2.62
N HIS A 166 2.41 7.54 -1.74
CA HIS A 166 2.15 7.49 -0.29
C HIS A 166 0.74 7.01 0.10
N ALA A 167 0.11 6.15 -0.71
CA ALA A 167 -1.21 5.58 -0.40
C ALA A 167 -1.41 4.24 -1.10
N ASP A 168 -0.48 3.29 -0.91
CA ASP A 168 -0.54 1.97 -1.55
C ASP A 168 -1.92 1.31 -1.36
N PRO A 169 -2.55 0.71 -2.39
CA PRO A 169 -3.89 0.14 -2.31
C PRO A 169 -4.12 -0.87 -1.17
N GLU A 170 -3.07 -1.53 -0.66
CA GLU A 170 -3.20 -2.48 0.43
C GLU A 170 -3.12 -1.82 1.82
N VAL A 171 -2.75 -0.54 1.91
CA VAL A 171 -2.60 0.17 3.19
C VAL A 171 -3.95 0.44 3.85
N LEU A 172 -4.06 0.01 5.11
CA LEU A 172 -5.12 0.35 6.07
C LEU A 172 -4.75 1.55 6.96
N VAL A 173 -3.53 1.53 7.51
CA VAL A 173 -2.98 2.58 8.38
C VAL A 173 -1.57 2.90 7.92
N GLN A 174 -1.18 4.17 7.92
CA GLN A 174 0.19 4.56 7.60
C GLN A 174 0.64 5.78 8.41
N ILE A 175 1.92 5.81 8.75
CA ILE A 175 2.60 7.00 9.26
C ILE A 175 3.29 7.67 8.07
N VAL A 176 2.86 8.87 7.75
CA VAL A 176 3.35 9.64 6.61
C VAL A 176 4.03 10.93 7.03
N GLN A 177 5.01 11.35 6.23
CA GLN A 177 5.69 12.63 6.39
C GLN A 177 4.92 13.72 5.63
N THR A 178 4.44 14.74 6.34
CA THR A 178 3.58 15.80 5.79
C THR A 178 4.25 16.60 4.69
N ASP A 179 5.58 16.74 4.73
CA ASP A 179 6.35 17.44 3.70
C ASP A 179 6.55 16.60 2.43
N GLU A 180 6.58 15.27 2.54
CA GLU A 180 6.53 14.36 1.38
C GLU A 180 5.17 14.45 0.68
N ILE A 181 4.07 14.49 1.45
CA ILE A 181 2.74 14.71 0.90
C ILE A 181 2.67 16.07 0.18
N ALA A 182 3.18 17.14 0.79
CA ALA A 182 3.22 18.46 0.16
C ALA A 182 4.11 18.53 -1.10
N ARG A 183 5.10 17.64 -1.22
CA ARG A 183 5.91 17.48 -2.43
C ARG A 183 5.15 16.73 -3.52
N ALA A 184 4.43 15.67 -3.17
CA ALA A 184 3.71 14.81 -4.12
C ALA A 184 2.39 15.43 -4.63
N TYR A 185 1.71 16.23 -3.81
CA TYR A 185 0.39 16.78 -4.11
C TYR A 185 0.44 18.33 -4.13
N PRO A 186 0.08 18.99 -5.24
CA PRO A 186 0.03 20.45 -5.31
C PRO A 186 -0.94 21.08 -4.32
N ASP A 187 -2.03 20.37 -4.02
CA ASP A 187 -2.97 20.68 -2.94
C ASP A 187 -3.02 19.48 -1.98
N PRO A 188 -2.32 19.53 -0.82
CA PRO A 188 -2.28 18.41 0.12
C PRO A 188 -3.64 18.03 0.71
N GLU A 189 -4.61 18.95 0.73
CA GLU A 189 -5.95 18.68 1.26
C GLU A 189 -6.68 17.61 0.44
N THR A 190 -6.38 17.51 -0.85
CA THR A 190 -6.95 16.43 -1.68
C THR A 190 -6.45 15.06 -1.24
N TYR A 191 -5.23 14.97 -0.71
CA TYR A 191 -4.70 13.73 -0.14
C TYR A 191 -5.40 13.40 1.17
N TRP A 192 -5.46 14.36 2.10
CA TRP A 192 -6.07 14.15 3.42
C TRP A 192 -7.55 13.76 3.33
N ALA A 193 -8.28 14.31 2.36
CA ALA A 193 -9.70 14.01 2.14
C ALA A 193 -10.00 12.57 1.72
N GLN A 194 -9.00 11.79 1.30
CA GLN A 194 -9.17 10.37 0.90
C GLN A 194 -8.93 9.39 2.05
N TRP A 195 -8.61 9.89 3.25
CA TRP A 195 -8.47 9.08 4.45
C TRP A 195 -9.70 9.26 5.34
N ASP A 196 -10.07 8.21 6.07
CA ASP A 196 -11.18 8.28 7.02
C ASP A 196 -10.76 9.07 8.26
N GLU A 197 -9.52 8.89 8.70
CA GLU A 197 -8.94 9.61 9.83
C GLU A 197 -7.53 10.10 9.52
N VAL A 198 -7.20 11.28 10.06
CA VAL A 198 -5.88 11.90 9.98
C VAL A 198 -5.52 12.44 11.37
N ASN A 199 -4.50 11.85 11.99
CA ASN A 199 -4.04 12.19 13.34
C ASN A 199 -2.61 12.70 13.30
N TYR A 200 -2.38 13.98 13.57
CA TYR A 200 -1.03 14.57 13.58
C TYR A 200 -0.26 14.17 14.85
N VAL A 201 0.93 13.58 14.66
CA VAL A 201 1.75 13.02 15.76
C VAL A 201 3.08 13.75 15.97
N GLY A 202 3.13 15.01 15.55
CA GLY A 202 4.28 15.90 15.74
C GLY A 202 5.44 15.62 14.77
N GLN A 203 6.47 16.48 14.82
CA GLN A 203 7.68 16.39 13.97
C GLN A 203 7.38 16.33 12.46
N GLY A 204 6.27 16.91 12.00
CA GLY A 204 5.88 16.87 10.59
C GLY A 204 5.29 15.53 10.14
N ARG A 205 4.79 14.70 11.06
CA ARG A 205 4.15 13.42 10.73
C ARG A 205 2.66 13.42 10.99
N ALA A 206 1.95 12.59 10.21
CA ALA A 206 0.56 12.25 10.43
C ALA A 206 0.37 10.73 10.37
N ILE A 207 -0.54 10.21 11.17
CA ILE A 207 -1.07 8.85 11.04
C ILE A 207 -2.38 8.96 10.28
N VAL A 208 -2.46 8.25 9.17
CA VAL A 208 -3.65 8.20 8.33
C VAL A 208 -4.24 6.80 8.35
N SER A 209 -5.57 6.70 8.33
CA SER A 209 -6.26 5.41 8.27
C SER A 209 -7.46 5.45 7.34
N ARG A 210 -7.79 4.30 6.75
CA ARG A 210 -8.96 4.13 5.88
C ARG A 210 -9.49 2.71 5.94
N GLY A 211 -10.80 2.55 5.81
CA GLY A 211 -11.45 1.25 5.68
C GLY A 211 -11.34 0.36 6.92
N LEU A 212 -11.01 0.90 8.11
CA LEU A 212 -10.85 0.09 9.34
C LEU A 212 -12.12 -0.69 9.71
N GLY A 213 -13.30 -0.14 9.37
CA GLY A 213 -14.59 -0.79 9.59
C GLY A 213 -14.97 -1.85 8.55
N ILE A 214 -14.23 -1.94 7.42
CA ILE A 214 -14.54 -2.77 6.27
C ILE A 214 -13.77 -4.09 6.38
N THR A 215 -14.46 -5.12 6.84
CA THR A 215 -13.91 -6.48 6.95
C THR A 215 -13.90 -7.20 5.62
N ASP A 216 -14.88 -6.94 4.75
CA ASP A 216 -15.00 -7.60 3.45
C ASP A 216 -13.99 -7.05 2.43
N GLU A 217 -13.23 -7.96 1.82
CA GLU A 217 -12.15 -7.65 0.88
C GLU A 217 -12.66 -6.96 -0.39
N THR A 218 -13.82 -7.39 -0.89
CA THR A 218 -14.42 -6.86 -2.11
C THR A 218 -14.77 -5.39 -1.89
N ALA A 219 -15.49 -5.10 -0.80
CA ALA A 219 -15.88 -3.74 -0.44
C ALA A 219 -14.66 -2.84 -0.16
N PHE A 220 -13.61 -3.37 0.47
CA PHE A 220 -12.39 -2.61 0.73
C PHE A 220 -11.69 -2.23 -0.59
N LYS A 221 -11.52 -3.18 -1.51
CA LYS A 221 -10.87 -2.96 -2.80
C LYS A 221 -11.63 -1.98 -3.69
N GLU A 222 -12.96 -2.02 -3.69
CA GLU A 222 -13.78 -1.05 -4.43
C GLU A 222 -13.55 0.37 -3.90
N MET A 223 -13.69 0.55 -2.58
CA MET A 223 -13.47 1.84 -1.92
C MET A 223 -12.06 2.39 -2.17
N VAL A 224 -11.03 1.56 -2.02
CA VAL A 224 -9.65 2.01 -2.20
C VAL A 224 -9.31 2.27 -3.68
N ALA A 225 -9.88 1.53 -4.62
CA ALA A 225 -9.68 1.79 -6.04
C ALA A 225 -10.22 3.17 -6.45
N GLU A 226 -11.44 3.51 -6.01
CA GLU A 226 -12.05 4.82 -6.28
C GLU A 226 -11.23 5.97 -5.69
N ARG A 227 -10.87 5.86 -4.40
CA ARG A 227 -10.03 6.86 -3.71
C ARG A 227 -8.64 6.94 -4.33
N GLY A 228 -8.08 5.80 -4.75
CA GLY A 228 -6.80 5.73 -5.43
C GLY A 228 -6.81 6.46 -6.78
N ILE A 229 -7.89 6.36 -7.53
CA ILE A 229 -8.06 7.15 -8.77
C ILE A 229 -8.10 8.64 -8.41
N ALA A 230 -8.91 9.06 -7.45
CA ALA A 230 -8.99 10.47 -7.04
C ALA A 230 -7.63 11.04 -6.57
N LEU A 231 -6.86 10.28 -5.79
CA LEU A 231 -5.50 10.66 -5.39
C LEU A 231 -4.59 10.81 -6.60
N CYS A 232 -4.60 9.82 -7.51
CA CYS A 232 -3.75 9.87 -8.69
C CYS A 232 -4.05 11.07 -9.61
N GLN A 233 -5.30 11.49 -9.70
CA GLN A 233 -5.70 12.64 -10.53
C GLN A 233 -5.21 13.97 -9.96
N THR A 234 -4.96 14.03 -8.65
CA THR A 234 -4.49 15.25 -7.97
C THR A 234 -2.99 15.22 -7.65
N ALA A 235 -2.34 14.07 -7.79
CA ALA A 235 -0.90 13.94 -7.64
C ALA A 235 -0.14 14.65 -8.78
N ARG A 236 1.12 15.03 -8.52
CA ARG A 236 2.00 15.50 -9.60
C ARG A 236 2.21 14.40 -10.64
N PRO A 237 2.29 14.76 -11.95
CA PRO A 237 2.51 13.78 -13.02
C PRO A 237 3.75 12.91 -12.79
N GLY A 238 3.62 11.62 -13.12
CA GLY A 238 4.72 10.64 -13.05
C GLY A 238 4.99 10.03 -11.66
N LEU A 239 4.24 10.41 -10.63
CA LEU A 239 4.39 9.81 -9.29
C LEU A 239 3.49 8.58 -9.07
N SER A 240 2.32 8.55 -9.72
CA SER A 240 1.40 7.42 -9.66
C SER A 240 1.91 6.23 -10.48
N LYS A 241 1.53 5.01 -10.07
CA LYS A 241 1.94 3.77 -10.73
C LYS A 241 0.76 2.86 -10.98
N PHE A 242 0.92 1.90 -11.87
CA PHE A 242 0.01 0.78 -12.04
C PHE A 242 0.74 -0.54 -11.82
N LEU A 243 0.28 -1.32 -10.85
CA LEU A 243 0.78 -2.66 -10.65
C LEU A 243 0.18 -3.61 -11.69
N GLN A 244 1.05 -4.23 -12.48
CA GLN A 244 0.69 -5.29 -13.45
C GLN A 244 0.76 -6.66 -12.76
N GLY A 245 -0.14 -6.89 -11.81
CA GLY A 245 -0.35 -8.20 -11.17
C GLY A 245 -1.46 -9.01 -11.85
N PRO A 246 -1.40 -10.35 -11.82
CA PRO A 246 -2.52 -11.17 -12.25
C PRO A 246 -3.71 -10.92 -11.32
N LEU A 247 -4.90 -10.72 -11.90
CA LEU A 247 -6.14 -10.63 -11.13
C LEU A 247 -6.74 -12.02 -10.87
N SER A 248 -7.29 -12.21 -9.67
CA SER A 248 -8.11 -13.35 -9.29
C SER A 248 -9.40 -13.42 -10.12
N ALA A 249 -10.13 -14.53 -10.04
CA ALA A 249 -11.41 -14.66 -10.74
C ALA A 249 -12.46 -13.68 -10.20
N GLU A 250 -12.45 -13.48 -8.88
CA GLU A 250 -13.31 -12.55 -8.15
C GLU A 250 -13.00 -11.12 -8.55
N GLU A 251 -11.73 -10.72 -8.56
CA GLU A 251 -11.30 -9.38 -8.98
C GLU A 251 -11.69 -9.09 -10.44
N LYS A 252 -11.55 -10.07 -11.33
CA LYS A 252 -12.03 -9.94 -12.71
C LYS A 252 -13.53 -9.73 -12.76
N ALA A 253 -14.30 -10.48 -11.96
CA ALA A 253 -15.75 -10.31 -11.89
C ALA A 253 -16.14 -8.92 -11.39
N MET A 254 -15.44 -8.40 -10.37
CA MET A 254 -15.63 -7.02 -9.86
C MET A 254 -15.39 -5.97 -10.94
N LEU A 255 -14.31 -6.09 -11.72
CA LEU A 255 -14.06 -5.15 -12.82
C LEU A 255 -15.15 -5.21 -13.89
N GLN A 256 -15.71 -6.39 -14.17
CA GLN A 256 -16.77 -6.53 -15.17
C GLN A 256 -18.10 -5.90 -14.73
N THR A 257 -18.33 -5.72 -13.42
CA THR A 257 -19.53 -5.05 -12.91
C THR A 257 -19.40 -3.52 -12.89
N GLN A 258 -18.18 -2.99 -12.98
CA GLN A 258 -17.97 -1.54 -13.09
C GLN A 258 -18.44 -1.03 -14.45
N GLU A 259 -19.02 0.17 -14.43
CA GLU A 259 -19.29 0.94 -15.64
C GLU A 259 -17.97 1.18 -16.39
N SER A 260 -18.02 1.14 -17.72
CA SER A 260 -16.88 1.46 -18.57
C SER A 260 -17.23 2.74 -19.31
N TYR A 261 -16.35 3.74 -19.23
CA TYR A 261 -16.46 4.97 -20.01
C TYR A 261 -15.63 4.91 -21.29
N LEU A 262 -14.97 3.77 -21.53
CA LEU A 262 -14.06 3.53 -22.65
C LEU A 262 -14.68 2.57 -23.67
N ASP A 263 -14.81 3.03 -24.90
CA ASP A 263 -15.26 2.23 -26.04
C ASP A 263 -14.12 2.04 -27.05
N GLN A 264 -13.85 0.77 -27.41
CA GLN A 264 -12.85 0.47 -28.44
C GLN A 264 -13.41 0.77 -29.83
N VAL A 265 -12.74 1.67 -30.57
CA VAL A 265 -13.13 2.03 -31.94
C VAL A 265 -12.55 1.04 -32.94
N GLY A 266 -11.25 0.76 -32.85
CA GLY A 266 -10.57 -0.17 -33.75
C GLY A 266 -9.06 0.05 -33.82
N LEU A 267 -8.38 -0.86 -34.54
CA LEU A 267 -6.96 -0.76 -34.86
C LEU A 267 -6.82 -0.22 -36.29
N ASP A 268 -6.14 0.91 -36.45
CA ASP A 268 -5.79 1.44 -37.77
C ASP A 268 -4.79 0.49 -38.47
N PRO A 269 -5.10 -0.05 -39.65
CA PRO A 269 -4.24 -1.02 -40.33
C PRO A 269 -2.96 -0.42 -40.91
N ASP A 270 -2.92 0.89 -41.15
CA ASP A 270 -1.77 1.58 -41.76
C ASP A 270 -0.82 2.10 -40.70
N THR A 271 -1.35 2.66 -39.61
CA THR A 271 -0.54 3.25 -38.52
C THR A 271 -0.39 2.32 -37.32
N HIS A 272 -1.10 1.19 -37.27
CA HIS A 272 -1.08 0.27 -36.13
C HIS A 272 -1.43 0.93 -34.78
N ILE A 273 -2.32 1.93 -34.82
CA ILE A 273 -2.78 2.66 -33.62
C ILE A 273 -4.11 2.07 -33.18
N LEU A 274 -4.18 1.59 -31.94
CA LEU A 274 -5.42 1.15 -31.33
C LEU A 274 -6.14 2.36 -30.73
N GLU A 275 -7.32 2.69 -31.27
CA GLU A 275 -8.07 3.87 -30.87
C GLU A 275 -9.27 3.51 -29.97
N PHE A 276 -9.42 4.30 -28.91
CA PHE A 276 -10.57 4.30 -28.01
C PHE A 276 -11.25 5.67 -28.00
N ALA A 277 -12.57 5.68 -27.83
CA ALA A 277 -13.33 6.86 -27.48
C ALA A 277 -13.68 6.80 -25.99
N ALA A 278 -13.60 7.93 -25.30
CA ALA A 278 -13.95 8.03 -23.89
C ALA A 278 -14.98 9.13 -23.64
N TYR A 279 -16.02 8.81 -22.87
CA TYR A 279 -17.02 9.77 -22.39
C TYR A 279 -17.24 9.60 -20.89
N VAL A 280 -16.62 10.48 -20.10
CA VAL A 280 -16.61 10.42 -18.64
C VAL A 280 -17.54 11.50 -18.08
N PRO A 281 -18.48 11.17 -17.16
CA PRO A 281 -19.34 12.16 -16.50
C PRO A 281 -18.55 13.33 -15.87
N GLU A 282 -19.16 14.52 -15.77
CA GLU A 282 -18.47 15.73 -15.28
C GLU A 282 -17.94 15.60 -13.84
N ASP A 283 -18.62 14.82 -13.02
CA ASP A 283 -18.39 14.59 -11.60
C ASP A 283 -17.66 13.27 -11.30
N SER A 284 -17.11 12.62 -12.33
CA SER A 284 -16.46 11.31 -12.21
C SER A 284 -15.13 11.24 -12.96
N TYR A 285 -14.48 10.08 -12.84
CA TYR A 285 -13.25 9.71 -13.54
C TYR A 285 -13.44 8.38 -14.27
N MET A 286 -12.51 8.05 -15.18
CA MET A 286 -12.42 6.69 -15.73
C MET A 286 -12.33 5.66 -14.60
N THR A 287 -12.98 4.50 -14.78
CA THR A 287 -13.05 3.47 -13.73
C THR A 287 -11.80 2.59 -13.71
N ALA A 288 -11.63 1.79 -12.66
CA ALA A 288 -10.54 0.82 -12.59
C ALA A 288 -10.59 -0.18 -13.77
N ARG A 289 -11.80 -0.54 -14.22
CA ARG A 289 -12.02 -1.35 -15.43
C ARG A 289 -11.43 -0.69 -16.67
N ASP A 290 -11.66 0.60 -16.87
CA ASP A 290 -11.15 1.34 -18.02
C ASP A 290 -9.62 1.35 -18.02
N TYR A 291 -9.00 1.69 -16.88
CA TYR A 291 -7.54 1.71 -16.75
C TYR A 291 -6.90 0.31 -16.92
N LYS A 292 -7.51 -0.74 -16.37
CA LYS A 292 -7.03 -2.13 -16.57
C LYS A 292 -7.19 -2.61 -18.01
N THR A 293 -8.22 -2.12 -18.71
CA THR A 293 -8.38 -2.36 -20.16
C THR A 293 -7.22 -1.73 -20.93
N LEU A 294 -6.90 -0.47 -20.67
CA LEU A 294 -5.77 0.21 -21.30
C LEU A 294 -4.43 -0.49 -20.99
N LEU A 295 -4.19 -0.86 -19.74
CA LEU A 295 -2.98 -1.60 -19.33
C LEU A 295 -2.76 -2.90 -20.12
N THR A 296 -3.84 -3.57 -20.50
CA THR A 296 -3.76 -4.80 -21.31
C THR A 296 -3.12 -4.50 -22.66
N PHE A 297 -3.53 -3.41 -23.31
CA PHE A 297 -3.05 -3.02 -24.64
C PHE A 297 -1.76 -2.20 -24.61
N THR A 298 -1.41 -1.60 -23.47
CA THR A 298 -0.13 -0.90 -23.32
C THR A 298 1.01 -1.84 -22.92
N SER A 299 0.71 -3.05 -22.45
CA SER A 299 1.71 -4.09 -22.16
C SER A 299 2.55 -4.45 -23.40
N PRO A 300 3.90 -4.49 -23.29
CA PRO A 300 4.78 -4.81 -24.42
C PRO A 300 4.47 -6.16 -25.09
N ARG A 301 4.00 -7.13 -24.31
CA ARG A 301 3.63 -8.45 -24.82
C ARG A 301 2.43 -8.36 -25.75
N THR A 302 1.35 -7.70 -25.31
CA THR A 302 0.12 -7.54 -26.10
C THR A 302 0.39 -6.68 -27.31
N LYS A 303 1.09 -5.54 -27.17
CA LYS A 303 1.51 -4.69 -28.29
C LYS A 303 2.17 -5.51 -29.40
N LYS A 304 3.10 -6.39 -29.03
CA LYS A 304 3.78 -7.28 -29.97
C LYS A 304 2.87 -8.36 -30.58
N THR A 305 2.03 -9.00 -29.77
CA THR A 305 1.17 -10.10 -30.24
C THR A 305 0.04 -9.61 -31.15
N GLU A 306 -0.50 -8.43 -30.89
CA GLU A 306 -1.63 -7.86 -31.63
C GLU A 306 -1.21 -6.86 -32.72
N GLY A 307 0.09 -6.55 -32.82
CA GLY A 307 0.59 -5.60 -33.82
C GLY A 307 0.13 -4.17 -33.55
N ILE A 308 0.16 -3.75 -32.29
CA ILE A 308 -0.19 -2.39 -31.84
C ILE A 308 1.11 -1.62 -31.60
N GLU A 309 1.28 -0.50 -32.28
CA GLU A 309 2.40 0.42 -32.07
C GLU A 309 2.13 1.38 -30.90
N SER A 310 0.93 1.97 -30.86
CA SER A 310 0.50 2.88 -29.79
C SER A 310 -0.99 2.78 -29.52
N VAL A 311 -1.41 3.27 -28.35
CA VAL A 311 -2.81 3.35 -27.93
C VAL A 311 -3.19 4.82 -27.86
N ARG A 312 -4.31 5.18 -28.48
CA ARG A 312 -4.85 6.54 -28.50
C ARG A 312 -6.23 6.60 -27.87
N ILE A 313 -6.49 7.63 -27.08
CA ILE A 313 -7.78 7.90 -26.44
C ILE A 313 -8.31 9.25 -26.93
N ALA A 314 -9.54 9.24 -27.43
CA ALA A 314 -10.22 10.41 -27.96
C ALA A 314 -11.34 10.86 -27.00
N PHE A 315 -11.27 12.13 -26.59
CA PHE A 315 -12.25 12.78 -25.71
C PHE A 315 -13.11 13.81 -26.46
N PRO A 316 -14.37 14.03 -26.05
CA PRO A 316 -15.28 14.97 -26.71
C PRO A 316 -14.85 16.43 -26.59
N ASP A 317 -14.02 16.79 -25.61
CA ASP A 317 -13.54 18.15 -25.38
C ASP A 317 -12.21 18.18 -24.60
N GLU A 318 -11.58 19.35 -24.57
CA GLU A 318 -10.31 19.57 -23.89
C GLU A 318 -10.41 19.44 -22.36
N ALA A 319 -11.53 19.83 -21.77
CA ALA A 319 -11.70 19.85 -20.33
C ALA A 319 -11.71 18.43 -19.76
N MET A 320 -12.45 17.51 -20.40
CA MET A 320 -12.48 16.10 -20.07
C MET A 320 -11.10 15.46 -20.24
N ALA A 321 -10.43 15.72 -21.38
CA ALA A 321 -9.10 15.21 -21.64
C ALA A 321 -8.09 15.66 -20.57
N ARG A 322 -8.13 16.95 -20.16
CA ARG A 322 -7.26 17.50 -19.11
C ARG A 322 -7.54 16.92 -17.74
N ARG A 323 -8.80 16.58 -17.44
CA ARG A 323 -9.18 15.95 -16.17
C ARG A 323 -8.61 14.54 -16.03
N GLU A 324 -8.61 13.73 -17.09
CA GLU A 324 -8.08 12.36 -17.06
C GLU A 324 -6.56 12.28 -17.33
N PHE A 325 -5.96 13.36 -17.85
CA PHE A 325 -4.55 13.41 -18.24
C PHE A 325 -3.56 12.94 -17.15
N PRO A 326 -3.67 13.36 -15.87
CA PRO A 326 -2.65 13.02 -14.86
C PRO A 326 -2.41 11.52 -14.76
N LEU A 327 -3.49 10.73 -14.67
CA LEU A 327 -3.36 9.28 -14.57
C LEU A 327 -3.07 8.61 -15.92
N LEU A 328 -3.70 9.06 -17.02
CA LEU A 328 -3.43 8.50 -18.35
C LEU A 328 -1.99 8.72 -18.82
N SER A 329 -1.35 9.82 -18.40
CA SER A 329 0.06 10.10 -18.72
C SER A 329 1.03 9.01 -18.22
N THR A 330 0.61 8.22 -17.23
CA THR A 330 1.40 7.09 -16.69
C THR A 330 1.30 5.82 -17.54
N LEU A 331 0.36 5.75 -18.49
CA LEU A 331 0.07 4.57 -19.31
C LEU A 331 0.68 4.60 -20.71
N GLU A 332 1.49 5.61 -21.03
CA GLU A 332 2.10 5.80 -22.37
C GLU A 332 1.06 5.76 -23.51
N VAL A 333 -0.08 6.43 -23.30
CA VAL A 333 -1.15 6.58 -24.28
C VAL A 333 -1.13 7.98 -24.90
N ASP A 334 -1.51 8.08 -26.16
CA ASP A 334 -1.77 9.35 -26.82
C ASP A 334 -3.17 9.85 -26.46
N ILE A 335 -3.29 11.11 -26.06
CA ILE A 335 -4.57 11.72 -25.70
C ILE A 335 -4.92 12.78 -26.73
N ILE A 336 -6.09 12.66 -27.36
CA ILE A 336 -6.63 13.65 -28.29
C ILE A 336 -8.01 14.11 -27.83
N TYR A 337 -8.40 15.32 -28.24
CA TYR A 337 -9.72 15.88 -27.96
C TYR A 337 -10.29 16.62 -29.17
N MET A 338 -11.62 16.74 -29.25
CA MET A 338 -12.26 17.58 -30.26
C MET A 338 -12.14 19.05 -29.84
N SER A 339 -11.41 19.85 -30.62
CA SER A 339 -11.28 21.29 -30.37
C SER A 339 -12.53 22.06 -30.79
N ASP A 340 -12.66 23.31 -30.32
CA ASP A 340 -13.72 24.25 -30.75
C ASP A 340 -13.79 24.46 -32.28
N ALA A 341 -12.69 24.22 -32.98
CA ALA A 341 -12.62 24.32 -34.44
C ALA A 341 -13.17 23.07 -35.16
N GLY A 342 -13.66 22.07 -34.42
CA GLY A 342 -14.18 20.81 -34.98
C GLY A 342 -13.09 19.89 -35.54
N VAL A 343 -11.86 20.02 -35.03
CA VAL A 343 -10.73 19.15 -35.40
C VAL A 343 -10.14 18.47 -34.18
N TRP A 344 -9.69 17.23 -34.35
CA TRP A 344 -8.95 16.49 -33.34
C TRP A 344 -7.60 17.14 -33.08
N ALA A 345 -7.34 17.49 -31.83
CA ALA A 345 -6.10 18.09 -31.37
C ALA A 345 -5.43 17.19 -30.31
N PRO A 346 -4.09 17.07 -30.33
CA PRO A 346 -3.38 16.36 -29.28
C PRO A 346 -3.40 17.17 -27.99
N LEU A 347 -3.58 16.48 -26.86
CA LEU A 347 -3.33 17.06 -25.55
C LEU A 347 -1.83 16.97 -25.28
N THR A 348 -1.16 18.13 -25.25
CA THR A 348 0.25 18.25 -24.86
C THR A 348 0.32 18.74 -23.41
N SER A 349 1.34 18.26 -22.69
CA SER A 349 1.58 18.38 -21.25
C SER A 349 1.15 19.69 -20.59
#